data_AF-A0A1F2SFM3-F1
#
_entry.id   AF-A0A1F2SFM3-F1
#
_cell.length_a   1.000
_cell.length_b   1.000
_cell.length_c   1.000
_cell.angle_alpha   90.00
_cell.angle_beta   90.00
_cell.angle_gamma   90.00
#
_symmetry.space_group_name_H-M   'P 1'
#
loop_
_entity.id
_entity.type
_entity.pdbx_description
1 polymer ?
#
loop_
_entity_poly.entity_id
_entity_poly.type
_entity_poly.pdbx_seq_one_letter_code
_entity_poly.pdbx_strand_id
1 'polypeptide(L)'
;MTEVILVALKTGRRVVSNIAGLHYEEMRAYLLADVGLAADQIGTLVVVGNDDIASANFFYTDGAVGTVVQPGDLVVIDECWRWFGVGQKISPAAFSFLREHRHFIDAKGVSCDVVLITQSMQDLDRKVRVVVEKHFRMEKLKRLGLSKQYTVDVFNGFRTSNNAAMRRFIRKYNPKFYPFYSSYEGKGGDEREVDKRINVLRNPLFIAAMCIAPLMLIGGIYGTYRLWFGKAHVVEANPAAARPVGDAGSVANGAGVLGGVGAAAPSAGPVERPVSPWRVAGYYLADGAIVFVLASGSQSRFVYAPPNYRLSLNSELFIDEKLATSYGSGSPVGGGMLGAGR
;
A
#
# COMPACT_ATOMS: atom_id res chain seq x y z
N MET A 1 -19.48 -3.04 8.29
CA MET A 1 -20.42 -4.18 8.20
C MET A 1 -21.68 -3.83 8.99
N THR A 2 -21.73 -4.08 10.30
CA THR A 2 -22.91 -3.84 11.16
C THR A 2 -23.43 -2.40 11.13
N GLU A 3 -22.54 -1.42 10.96
CA GLU A 3 -22.87 -0.01 10.75
C GLU A 3 -23.80 0.24 9.54
N VAL A 4 -23.66 -0.54 8.45
CA VAL A 4 -24.50 -0.40 7.25
C VAL A 4 -25.91 -0.94 7.52
N ILE A 5 -26.02 -2.10 8.17
CA ILE A 5 -27.30 -2.64 8.64
C ILE A 5 -27.97 -1.65 9.57
N LEU A 6 -27.24 -1.12 10.56
CA LEU A 6 -27.76 -0.18 11.55
C LEU A 6 -28.29 1.12 10.93
N VAL A 7 -27.64 1.64 9.89
CA VAL A 7 -28.12 2.80 9.13
C VAL A 7 -29.42 2.48 8.39
N ALA A 8 -29.57 1.30 7.79
CA ALA A 8 -30.80 0.89 7.12
C ALA A 8 -31.96 0.67 8.11
N LEU A 9 -31.70 -0.01 9.24
CA LEU A 9 -32.68 -0.17 10.32
C LEU A 9 -33.11 1.20 10.88
N LYS A 10 -32.20 2.16 11.00
CA LYS A 10 -32.53 3.55 11.40
C LYS A 10 -33.46 4.26 10.38
N THR A 11 -33.43 3.88 9.10
CA THR A 11 -34.33 4.44 8.08
C THR A 11 -35.68 3.71 7.95
N GLY A 12 -36.04 2.82 8.89
CA GLY A 12 -37.29 2.06 8.82
C GLY A 12 -37.31 1.01 7.70
N ARG A 13 -36.13 0.60 7.22
CA ARG A 13 -35.95 -0.28 6.06
C ARG A 13 -35.76 -1.73 6.49
N ARG A 14 -36.37 -2.66 5.76
CA ARG A 14 -36.16 -4.10 5.94
C ARG A 14 -34.78 -4.51 5.42
N VAL A 15 -34.07 -5.32 6.20
CA VAL A 15 -32.73 -5.84 5.89
C VAL A 15 -32.81 -7.37 5.82
N VAL A 16 -32.34 -7.96 4.72
CA VAL A 16 -32.27 -9.42 4.54
C VAL A 16 -30.82 -9.86 4.51
N SER A 17 -30.40 -10.80 5.37
CA SER A 17 -28.99 -11.21 5.45
C SER A 17 -28.74 -12.60 6.01
N ASN A 18 -27.69 -13.28 5.53
CA ASN A 18 -27.22 -14.58 6.04
C ASN A 18 -26.09 -14.50 7.07
N ILE A 19 -25.79 -13.32 7.61
CA ILE A 19 -24.73 -13.17 8.60
C ILE A 19 -25.15 -13.82 9.91
N ALA A 20 -24.50 -14.92 10.25
CA ALA A 20 -24.67 -15.58 11.55
C ALA A 20 -24.24 -14.64 12.70
N GLY A 21 -24.94 -14.69 13.83
CA GLY A 21 -24.57 -13.92 15.02
C GLY A 21 -24.87 -12.42 14.97
N LEU A 22 -25.81 -11.96 14.12
CA LEU A 22 -26.37 -10.61 14.22
C LEU A 22 -27.35 -10.50 15.41
N HIS A 23 -27.14 -9.47 16.21
CA HIS A 23 -27.86 -9.21 17.46
C HIS A 23 -28.90 -8.10 17.27
N TYR A 24 -30.09 -8.46 16.77
CA TYR A 24 -31.13 -7.49 16.37
C TYR A 24 -31.73 -6.72 17.55
N GLU A 25 -32.04 -7.39 18.67
CA GLU A 25 -32.64 -6.70 19.83
C GLU A 25 -31.65 -5.71 20.46
N GLU A 26 -30.36 -6.01 20.42
CA GLU A 26 -29.29 -5.12 20.88
C GLU A 26 -29.14 -3.91 19.95
N MET A 27 -29.24 -4.10 18.62
CA MET A 27 -29.31 -3.00 17.65
C MET A 27 -30.59 -2.16 17.82
N ARG A 28 -31.74 -2.80 18.09
CA ARG A 28 -33.04 -2.14 18.28
C ARG A 28 -33.08 -1.36 19.59
N ALA A 29 -32.64 -1.94 20.70
CA ALA A 29 -32.49 -1.27 21.99
C ALA A 29 -31.58 -0.04 21.88
N TYR A 30 -30.48 -0.15 21.11
CA TYR A 30 -29.63 0.99 20.81
C TYR A 30 -30.33 2.10 20.02
N LEU A 31 -31.09 1.76 18.96
CA LEU A 31 -31.84 2.75 18.18
C LEU A 31 -32.94 3.44 18.99
N LEU A 32 -33.57 2.72 19.94
CA LEU A 32 -34.54 3.28 20.88
C LEU A 32 -33.87 4.20 21.91
N ALA A 33 -32.85 3.72 22.64
CA ALA A 33 -32.32 4.38 23.83
C ALA A 33 -31.26 5.46 23.53
N ASP A 34 -30.30 5.18 22.65
CA ASP A 34 -29.21 6.12 22.34
C ASP A 34 -29.55 7.08 21.19
N VAL A 35 -30.40 6.66 20.26
CA VAL A 35 -30.73 7.44 19.05
C VAL A 35 -32.13 8.07 19.14
N GLY A 36 -33.00 7.58 20.01
CA GLY A 36 -34.31 8.19 20.29
C GLY A 36 -35.37 7.96 19.20
N LEU A 37 -35.27 6.89 18.40
CA LEU A 37 -36.31 6.55 17.44
C LEU A 37 -37.54 5.95 18.14
N ALA A 38 -38.72 6.16 17.55
CA ALA A 38 -39.91 5.41 17.94
C ALA A 38 -39.84 3.96 17.42
N ALA A 39 -40.50 3.03 18.13
CA ALA A 39 -40.36 1.59 17.86
C ALA A 39 -40.92 1.13 16.50
N ASP A 40 -41.88 1.89 15.94
CA ASP A 40 -42.51 1.74 14.64
C ASP A 40 -41.68 2.32 13.48
N GLN A 41 -40.73 3.20 13.79
CA GLN A 41 -39.80 3.80 12.82
C GLN A 41 -38.55 2.93 12.57
N ILE A 42 -38.32 1.90 13.38
CA ILE A 42 -37.18 1.00 13.27
C ILE A 42 -37.48 -0.10 12.25
N GLY A 43 -36.56 -0.29 11.30
CA GLY A 43 -36.65 -1.33 10.28
C GLY A 43 -36.51 -2.74 10.86
N THR A 44 -36.87 -3.75 10.07
CA THR A 44 -36.81 -5.16 10.47
C THR A 44 -35.57 -5.86 9.93
N LEU A 45 -35.01 -6.81 10.70
CA LEU A 45 -33.98 -7.73 10.22
C LEU A 45 -34.58 -9.10 9.94
N VAL A 46 -34.32 -9.64 8.76
CA VAL A 46 -34.66 -11.02 8.36
C VAL A 46 -33.35 -11.77 8.17
N VAL A 47 -33.05 -12.66 9.11
CA VAL A 47 -31.90 -13.56 9.03
C VAL A 47 -32.31 -14.78 8.20
N VAL A 48 -31.49 -15.14 7.21
CA VAL A 48 -31.75 -16.22 6.26
C VAL A 48 -30.60 -17.24 6.25
N GLY A 49 -30.89 -18.50 5.94
CA GLY A 49 -29.89 -19.54 5.76
C GLY A 49 -29.17 -19.45 4.40
N ASN A 50 -28.08 -20.21 4.27
CA ASN A 50 -27.38 -20.34 2.99
C ASN A 50 -28.24 -21.07 1.93
N ASP A 51 -29.11 -21.99 2.37
CA ASP A 51 -30.03 -22.72 1.51
C ASP A 51 -31.17 -21.83 1.00
N ASP A 52 -31.61 -20.85 1.80
CA ASP A 52 -32.60 -19.85 1.37
C ASP A 52 -32.08 -19.05 0.18
N ILE A 53 -30.82 -18.60 0.22
CA ILE A 53 -30.17 -17.84 -0.88
C ILE A 53 -30.04 -18.68 -2.15
N ALA A 54 -29.85 -20.00 -2.00
CA ALA A 54 -29.80 -20.93 -3.14
C ALA A 54 -31.19 -21.20 -3.76
N SER A 55 -32.28 -20.88 -3.07
CA SER A 55 -33.64 -21.14 -3.53
C SER A 55 -34.03 -20.26 -4.74
N ALA A 56 -34.89 -20.80 -5.60
CA ALA A 56 -35.41 -20.07 -6.77
C ALA A 56 -36.24 -18.84 -6.38
N ASN A 57 -36.84 -18.84 -5.18
CA ASN A 57 -37.71 -17.78 -4.68
C ASN A 57 -36.97 -16.80 -3.75
N PHE A 58 -35.63 -16.81 -3.70
CA PHE A 58 -34.91 -15.87 -2.85
C PHE A 58 -34.99 -14.43 -3.39
N PHE A 59 -34.48 -14.24 -4.60
CA PHE A 59 -34.35 -12.95 -5.24
C PHE A 59 -35.68 -12.52 -5.87
N TYR A 60 -36.08 -11.28 -5.62
CA TYR A 60 -37.19 -10.66 -6.33
C TYR A 60 -36.85 -10.51 -7.82
N THR A 61 -37.82 -10.78 -8.69
CA THR A 61 -37.80 -10.41 -10.11
C THR A 61 -39.11 -9.69 -10.43
N ASP A 62 -39.18 -8.97 -11.54
CA ASP A 62 -40.41 -8.24 -11.88
C ASP A 62 -41.64 -9.16 -11.93
N GLY A 63 -42.75 -8.70 -11.34
CA GLY A 63 -43.98 -9.48 -11.15
C GLY A 63 -43.90 -10.71 -10.22
N ALA A 64 -42.77 -10.97 -9.54
CA ALA A 64 -42.65 -12.13 -8.64
C ALA A 64 -43.46 -11.96 -7.35
N VAL A 65 -44.10 -13.04 -6.90
CA VAL A 65 -44.90 -13.08 -5.68
C VAL A 65 -44.33 -14.13 -4.73
N GLY A 66 -44.24 -13.83 -3.44
CA GLY A 66 -43.79 -14.76 -2.41
C GLY A 66 -42.28 -14.97 -2.34
N THR A 67 -41.47 -14.05 -2.88
CA THR A 67 -40.00 -14.08 -2.75
C THR A 67 -39.53 -13.66 -1.37
N VAL A 68 -38.37 -14.15 -0.92
CA VAL A 68 -37.78 -13.80 0.40
C VAL A 68 -37.36 -12.33 0.43
N VAL A 69 -36.67 -11.90 -0.62
CA VAL A 69 -36.40 -10.48 -0.91
C VAL A 69 -37.66 -9.82 -1.46
N GLN A 70 -37.92 -8.60 -1.02
CA GLN A 70 -39.04 -7.74 -1.38
C GLN A 70 -38.52 -6.40 -1.92
N PRO A 71 -39.33 -5.66 -2.70
CA PRO A 71 -39.00 -4.30 -3.13
C PRO A 71 -38.62 -3.39 -1.95
N GLY A 72 -37.62 -2.55 -2.13
CA GLY A 72 -37.03 -1.67 -1.10
C GLY A 72 -36.15 -2.33 -0.03
N ASP A 73 -35.93 -3.65 -0.03
CA ASP A 73 -35.02 -4.30 0.92
C ASP A 73 -33.56 -3.81 0.78
N LEU A 74 -32.81 -3.81 1.89
CA LEU A 74 -31.35 -3.91 1.84
C LEU A 74 -30.96 -5.39 1.93
N VAL A 75 -30.36 -5.93 0.86
CA VAL A 75 -29.89 -7.33 0.83
C VAL A 75 -28.39 -7.37 1.13
N VAL A 76 -27.98 -8.11 2.16
CA VAL A 76 -26.59 -8.21 2.59
C VAL A 76 -26.15 -9.67 2.62
N ILE A 77 -25.30 -10.06 1.68
CA ILE A 77 -24.86 -11.46 1.52
C ILE A 77 -23.39 -11.59 1.93
N ASP A 78 -23.16 -12.35 2.99
CA ASP A 78 -21.82 -12.77 3.43
C ASP A 78 -21.40 -14.11 2.82
N GLU A 79 -20.09 -14.29 2.70
CA GLU A 79 -19.45 -15.34 1.90
C GLU A 79 -20.06 -15.47 0.49
N CYS A 80 -20.34 -14.34 -0.16
CA CYS A 80 -21.15 -14.30 -1.38
C CYS A 80 -20.53 -15.05 -2.58
N TRP A 81 -19.22 -15.37 -2.51
CA TRP A 81 -18.51 -16.25 -3.43
C TRP A 81 -19.15 -17.65 -3.55
N ARG A 82 -19.93 -18.11 -2.56
CA ARG A 82 -20.65 -19.39 -2.61
C ARG A 82 -21.65 -19.47 -3.77
N TRP A 83 -22.35 -18.37 -4.09
CA TRP A 83 -23.33 -18.29 -5.18
C TRP A 83 -22.84 -17.50 -6.39
N PHE A 84 -21.90 -16.58 -6.17
CA PHE A 84 -21.41 -15.62 -7.15
C PHE A 84 -19.94 -15.79 -7.52
N GLY A 85 -19.30 -16.87 -7.06
CA GLY A 85 -17.89 -17.15 -7.29
C GLY A 85 -17.54 -17.57 -8.72
N VAL A 86 -16.27 -17.50 -9.07
CA VAL A 86 -15.74 -18.04 -10.33
C VAL A 86 -16.08 -19.52 -10.45
N GLY A 87 -16.73 -19.90 -11.56
CA GLY A 87 -17.18 -21.27 -11.81
C GLY A 87 -18.56 -21.61 -11.23
N GLN A 88 -19.19 -20.74 -10.44
CA GLN A 88 -20.54 -20.96 -9.93
C GLN A 88 -21.61 -20.68 -10.99
N LYS A 89 -22.67 -21.50 -11.01
CA LYS A 89 -23.82 -21.30 -11.89
C LYS A 89 -24.81 -20.33 -11.26
N ILE A 90 -24.56 -19.04 -11.46
CA ILE A 90 -25.47 -17.96 -11.02
C ILE A 90 -26.86 -18.17 -11.63
N SER A 91 -27.91 -18.11 -10.79
CA SER A 91 -29.29 -18.28 -11.26
C SER A 91 -29.76 -17.07 -12.09
N PRO A 92 -30.66 -17.24 -13.06
CA PRO A 92 -31.18 -16.11 -13.85
C PRO A 92 -31.85 -15.04 -12.99
N ALA A 93 -32.62 -15.44 -11.98
CA ALA A 93 -33.26 -14.53 -11.03
C ALA A 93 -32.24 -13.71 -10.23
N ALA A 94 -31.19 -14.35 -9.69
CA ALA A 94 -30.13 -13.63 -8.98
C ALA A 94 -29.39 -12.64 -9.90
N PHE A 95 -29.15 -13.01 -11.17
CA PHE A 95 -28.44 -12.14 -12.10
C PHE A 95 -29.30 -10.96 -12.60
N SER A 96 -30.60 -11.17 -12.85
CA SER A 96 -31.56 -10.09 -13.11
C SER A 96 -31.60 -9.14 -11.90
N PHE A 97 -31.82 -9.67 -10.69
CA PHE A 97 -31.85 -8.86 -9.47
C PHE A 97 -30.58 -8.04 -9.26
N LEU A 98 -29.39 -8.63 -9.41
CA LEU A 98 -28.13 -7.88 -9.31
C LEU A 98 -28.01 -6.72 -10.30
N ARG A 99 -28.66 -6.79 -11.47
CA ARG A 99 -28.68 -5.70 -12.47
C ARG A 99 -29.82 -4.69 -12.25
N GLU A 100 -30.97 -5.16 -11.78
CA GLU A 100 -32.24 -4.43 -11.82
C GLU A 100 -32.75 -4.00 -10.44
N HIS A 101 -32.07 -4.37 -9.34
CA HIS A 101 -32.47 -4.08 -7.96
C HIS A 101 -32.92 -2.63 -7.71
N ARG A 102 -32.30 -1.63 -8.34
CA ARG A 102 -32.69 -0.22 -8.18
C ARG A 102 -34.07 0.14 -8.76
N HIS A 103 -34.64 -0.70 -9.62
CA HIS A 103 -36.00 -0.54 -10.12
C HIS A 103 -37.06 -1.18 -9.21
N PHE A 104 -36.65 -2.00 -8.24
CA PHE A 104 -37.55 -2.67 -7.30
C PHE A 104 -37.78 -1.76 -6.09
N ILE A 105 -38.83 -0.94 -6.19
CA ILE A 105 -39.14 0.14 -5.27
C ILE A 105 -40.33 -0.25 -4.37
N ASP A 106 -40.23 0.01 -3.07
CA ASP A 106 -41.32 -0.23 -2.11
C ASP A 106 -42.44 0.83 -2.21
N ALA A 107 -43.51 0.62 -1.44
CA ALA A 107 -44.63 1.58 -1.33
C ALA A 107 -44.24 2.95 -0.75
N LYS A 108 -43.01 3.11 -0.22
CA LYS A 108 -42.47 4.36 0.34
C LYS A 108 -41.51 5.07 -0.64
N GLY A 109 -41.24 4.52 -1.82
CA GLY A 109 -40.32 5.09 -2.80
C GLY A 109 -38.84 4.70 -2.61
N VAL A 110 -38.54 3.71 -1.76
CA VAL A 110 -37.19 3.20 -1.51
C VAL A 110 -36.87 2.04 -2.47
N SER A 111 -35.80 2.14 -3.24
CA SER A 111 -35.30 1.07 -4.11
C SER A 111 -34.50 0.01 -3.34
N CYS A 112 -34.45 -1.24 -3.82
CA CYS A 112 -33.51 -2.23 -3.27
C CYS A 112 -32.05 -1.79 -3.41
N ASP A 113 -31.19 -2.28 -2.51
CA ASP A 113 -29.73 -2.15 -2.55
C ASP A 113 -29.10 -3.50 -2.18
N VAL A 114 -27.92 -3.77 -2.73
CA VAL A 114 -27.20 -5.04 -2.50
C VAL A 114 -25.79 -4.78 -1.98
N VAL A 115 -25.45 -5.44 -0.87
CA VAL A 115 -24.11 -5.46 -0.28
C VAL A 115 -23.58 -6.88 -0.33
N LEU A 116 -22.55 -7.08 -1.14
CA LEU A 116 -21.86 -8.36 -1.29
C LEU A 116 -20.55 -8.34 -0.48
N ILE A 117 -20.35 -9.33 0.39
CA ILE A 117 -19.16 -9.47 1.24
C ILE A 117 -18.39 -10.72 0.83
N THR A 118 -17.08 -10.54 0.60
CA THR A 118 -16.15 -11.58 0.17
C THR A 118 -14.74 -11.21 0.65
N GLN A 119 -13.84 -12.19 0.73
CA GLN A 119 -12.44 -11.97 1.12
C GLN A 119 -11.66 -11.28 0.00
N SER A 120 -11.84 -11.70 -1.25
CA SER A 120 -11.29 -11.03 -2.44
C SER A 120 -12.36 -10.76 -3.49
N MET A 121 -12.25 -9.60 -4.14
CA MET A 121 -13.04 -9.28 -5.34
C MET A 121 -12.73 -10.24 -6.51
N GLN A 122 -11.56 -10.87 -6.50
CA GLN A 122 -11.11 -11.78 -7.56
C GLN A 122 -11.86 -13.11 -7.56
N ASP A 123 -12.38 -13.51 -6.39
CA ASP A 123 -13.12 -14.76 -6.17
C ASP A 123 -14.49 -14.75 -6.89
N LEU A 124 -15.01 -13.56 -7.21
CA LEU A 124 -16.31 -13.37 -7.84
C LEU A 124 -16.26 -13.54 -9.36
N ASP A 125 -17.33 -14.09 -9.94
CA ASP A 125 -17.48 -14.21 -11.38
C ASP A 125 -17.40 -12.83 -12.07
N ARG A 126 -16.88 -12.80 -13.30
CA ARG A 126 -16.75 -11.57 -14.08
C ARG A 126 -18.09 -10.85 -14.26
N LYS A 127 -19.19 -11.58 -14.43
CA LYS A 127 -20.55 -11.02 -14.61
C LYS A 127 -21.02 -10.26 -13.38
N VAL A 128 -20.63 -10.69 -12.18
CA VAL A 128 -20.98 -10.02 -10.92
C VAL A 128 -20.05 -8.84 -10.67
N ARG A 129 -18.74 -9.00 -10.92
CA ARG A 129 -17.77 -7.90 -10.81
C ARG A 129 -18.15 -6.66 -11.65
N VAL A 130 -18.62 -6.85 -12.88
CA VAL A 130 -18.93 -5.71 -13.77
C VAL A 130 -20.17 -4.90 -13.36
N VAL A 131 -21.03 -5.43 -12.47
CA VAL A 131 -22.22 -4.71 -11.96
C VAL A 131 -21.97 -4.02 -10.61
N VAL A 132 -20.83 -4.27 -9.96
CA VAL A 132 -20.45 -3.57 -8.72
C VAL A 132 -20.13 -2.11 -9.03
N GLU A 133 -20.94 -1.18 -8.52
CA GLU A 133 -20.68 0.27 -8.63
C GLU A 133 -19.53 0.72 -7.73
N LYS A 134 -19.52 0.26 -6.47
CA LYS A 134 -18.58 0.68 -5.43
C LYS A 134 -18.05 -0.52 -4.66
N HIS A 135 -16.74 -0.55 -4.43
CA HIS A 135 -16.06 -1.57 -3.65
C HIS A 135 -15.29 -0.93 -2.49
N PHE A 136 -15.42 -1.53 -1.30
CA PHE A 136 -14.73 -1.15 -0.09
C PHE A 136 -13.79 -2.28 0.32
N ARG A 137 -12.47 -2.06 0.27
CA ARG A 137 -11.47 -2.99 0.84
C ARG A 137 -11.11 -2.54 2.24
N MET A 138 -11.21 -3.43 3.21
CA MET A 138 -10.88 -3.13 4.62
C MET A 138 -9.68 -3.96 5.06
N GLU A 139 -8.61 -3.32 5.55
CA GLU A 139 -7.40 -4.02 6.02
C GLU A 139 -7.06 -3.60 7.46
N LYS A 140 -6.92 -4.57 8.37
CA LYS A 140 -6.49 -4.33 9.77
C LYS A 140 -5.01 -3.95 9.78
N LEU A 141 -4.63 -2.83 10.41
CA LEU A 141 -3.23 -2.33 10.43
C LEU A 141 -2.29 -3.13 11.38
N LYS A 142 -2.37 -4.48 11.37
CA LYS A 142 -1.45 -5.35 12.12
C LYS A 142 0.02 -5.09 11.72
N ARG A 143 0.27 -4.79 10.44
CA ARG A 143 1.62 -4.52 9.86
C ARG A 143 2.38 -3.36 10.52
N LEU A 144 1.67 -2.40 11.11
CA LEU A 144 2.26 -1.24 11.82
C LEU A 144 2.09 -1.35 13.35
N GLY A 145 1.72 -2.51 13.87
CA GLY A 145 1.40 -2.69 15.31
C GLY A 145 0.09 -2.00 15.76
N LEU A 146 -0.64 -1.35 14.86
CA LEU A 146 -1.89 -0.62 15.14
C LEU A 146 -3.10 -1.55 15.08
N SER A 147 -3.11 -2.59 15.93
CA SER A 147 -4.16 -3.63 15.98
C SER A 147 -5.59 -3.11 16.20
N LYS A 148 -5.73 -1.91 16.79
CA LYS A 148 -7.00 -1.21 17.04
C LYS A 148 -7.50 -0.35 15.86
N GLN A 149 -6.83 -0.40 14.71
CA GLN A 149 -7.16 0.42 13.53
C GLN A 149 -7.29 -0.43 12.27
N TYR A 150 -8.11 0.04 11.33
CA TYR A 150 -8.28 -0.54 9.99
C TYR A 150 -8.25 0.57 8.94
N THR A 151 -7.72 0.26 7.75
CA THR A 151 -7.90 1.11 6.56
C THR A 151 -9.23 0.77 5.90
N VAL A 152 -9.81 1.76 5.19
CA VAL A 152 -10.89 1.54 4.24
C VAL A 152 -10.49 2.20 2.93
N ASP A 153 -10.23 1.39 1.92
CA ASP A 153 -9.96 1.85 0.55
C ASP A 153 -11.25 1.79 -0.26
N VAL A 154 -11.63 2.91 -0.86
CA VAL A 154 -12.83 3.05 -1.69
C VAL A 154 -12.43 3.03 -3.16
N PHE A 155 -13.05 2.13 -3.92
CA PHE A 155 -12.88 1.97 -5.36
C PHE A 155 -14.22 2.15 -6.06
N ASN A 156 -14.22 2.79 -7.23
CA ASN A 156 -15.33 2.70 -8.18
C ASN A 156 -15.11 1.49 -9.09
N GLY A 157 -16.16 0.70 -9.29
CA GLY A 157 -16.08 -0.55 -10.03
C GLY A 157 -15.31 -1.65 -9.27
N PHE A 158 -14.92 -2.69 -10.02
CA PHE A 158 -14.20 -3.86 -9.51
C PHE A 158 -12.66 -3.75 -9.57
N ARG A 159 -12.09 -2.60 -9.98
CA ARG A 159 -10.64 -2.45 -10.14
C ARG A 159 -9.95 -2.23 -8.78
N THR A 160 -9.14 -3.19 -8.34
CA THR A 160 -8.51 -3.19 -7.01
C THR A 160 -7.03 -2.78 -6.98
N SER A 161 -6.51 -2.11 -8.03
CA SER A 161 -5.14 -1.61 -8.04
C SER A 161 -4.97 -0.51 -6.98
N ASN A 162 -3.85 -0.47 -6.25
CA ASN A 162 -3.62 0.53 -5.21
C ASN A 162 -3.71 1.98 -5.73
N ASN A 163 -3.37 2.22 -7.01
CA ASN A 163 -3.48 3.54 -7.66
C ASN A 163 -4.91 3.84 -8.16
N ALA A 164 -5.82 2.86 -8.13
CA ALA A 164 -7.24 3.02 -8.48
C ALA A 164 -8.14 3.29 -7.25
N ALA A 165 -7.57 3.28 -6.04
CA ALA A 165 -8.29 3.68 -4.84
C ALA A 165 -8.57 5.20 -4.88
N MET A 166 -9.83 5.60 -4.97
CA MET A 166 -10.23 7.01 -5.00
C MET A 166 -9.97 7.70 -3.66
N ARG A 167 -10.15 6.96 -2.56
CA ARG A 167 -9.99 7.49 -1.21
C ARG A 167 -9.61 6.38 -0.24
N ARG A 168 -8.58 6.63 0.55
CA ARG A 168 -8.16 5.80 1.68
C ARG A 168 -8.52 6.51 2.97
N PHE A 169 -9.21 5.82 3.86
CA PHE A 169 -9.47 6.26 5.23
C PHE A 169 -8.70 5.39 6.22
N ILE A 170 -8.34 5.95 7.37
CA ILE A 170 -8.00 5.19 8.56
C ILE A 170 -9.15 5.35 9.55
N ARG A 171 -9.55 4.24 10.17
CA ARG A 171 -10.64 4.15 11.14
C ARG A 171 -10.17 3.37 12.38
N LYS A 172 -10.76 3.68 13.52
CA LYS A 172 -10.58 2.95 14.78
C LYS A 172 -11.79 2.05 14.99
N TYR A 173 -11.60 0.86 15.54
CA TYR A 173 -12.74 0.06 15.99
C TYR A 173 -13.48 0.80 17.11
N ASN A 174 -14.81 0.86 17.03
CA ASN A 174 -15.66 1.46 18.04
C ASN A 174 -16.29 0.35 18.91
N PRO A 175 -15.94 0.22 20.21
CA PRO A 175 -16.48 -0.81 21.08
C PRO A 175 -18.01 -0.79 21.20
N LYS A 176 -18.64 0.36 20.96
CA LYS A 176 -20.10 0.55 20.98
C LYS A 176 -20.85 -0.37 20.02
N PHE A 177 -20.20 -0.85 18.95
CA PHE A 177 -20.80 -1.77 17.97
C PHE A 177 -20.48 -3.24 18.22
N TYR A 178 -19.66 -3.57 19.22
CA TYR A 178 -19.30 -4.96 19.53
C TYR A 178 -20.49 -5.82 20.02
N PRO A 179 -21.46 -5.30 20.81
CA PRO A 179 -22.64 -6.10 21.20
C PRO A 179 -23.54 -6.51 20.03
N PHE A 180 -23.42 -5.86 18.87
CA PHE A 180 -24.34 -6.06 17.74
C PHE A 180 -23.97 -7.26 16.84
N TYR A 181 -22.82 -7.90 17.09
CA TYR A 181 -22.34 -9.01 16.28
C TYR A 181 -21.37 -9.93 17.04
N SER A 182 -21.60 -11.24 17.01
CA SER A 182 -20.68 -12.27 17.51
C SER A 182 -20.25 -13.20 16.38
N SER A 183 -18.96 -13.25 16.09
CA SER A 183 -18.36 -14.15 15.08
C SER A 183 -18.07 -15.56 15.59
N TYR A 184 -18.33 -15.87 16.86
CA TYR A 184 -17.92 -17.12 17.48
C TYR A 184 -19.12 -17.95 17.94
N GLU A 185 -19.27 -19.15 17.36
CA GLU A 185 -20.19 -20.20 17.83
C GLU A 185 -19.70 -20.90 19.12
N GLY A 186 -18.59 -20.45 19.71
CA GLY A 186 -18.05 -20.92 20.98
C GLY A 186 -17.45 -19.76 21.79
N LYS A 187 -17.69 -19.75 23.10
CA LYS A 187 -17.25 -18.66 24.00
C LYS A 187 -15.74 -18.39 23.91
N GLY A 188 -15.37 -17.21 23.40
CA GLY A 188 -14.04 -16.63 23.62
C GLY A 188 -12.89 -17.24 22.80
N GLY A 189 -13.08 -17.46 21.50
CA GLY A 189 -11.95 -17.66 20.58
C GLY A 189 -11.07 -16.41 20.55
N ASP A 190 -9.82 -16.52 21.00
CA ASP A 190 -8.84 -15.42 20.92
C ASP A 190 -8.03 -15.55 19.62
N GLU A 191 -8.02 -14.51 18.78
CA GLU A 191 -7.34 -14.49 17.47
C GLU A 191 -5.81 -14.46 17.65
N ARG A 192 -5.22 -15.58 18.07
CA ARG A 192 -3.78 -15.69 18.33
C ARG A 192 -2.98 -15.35 17.08
N GLU A 193 -2.22 -14.25 17.15
CA GLU A 193 -1.32 -13.82 16.08
C GLU A 193 -0.18 -14.84 15.91
N VAL A 194 -0.33 -15.70 14.89
CA VAL A 194 0.57 -16.85 14.62
C VAL A 194 1.99 -16.38 14.28
N ASP A 195 2.14 -15.25 13.59
CA ASP A 195 3.46 -14.69 13.27
C ASP A 195 3.61 -13.22 13.71
N LYS A 196 4.52 -13.01 14.67
CA LYS A 196 4.85 -11.68 15.23
C LYS A 196 5.87 -10.90 14.38
N ARG A 197 6.37 -11.45 13.28
CA ARG A 197 7.33 -10.80 12.35
C ARG A 197 6.69 -9.74 11.46
N ILE A 198 5.36 -9.72 11.37
CA ILE A 198 4.57 -8.84 10.51
C ILE A 198 4.64 -7.36 10.95
N ASN A 199 4.96 -7.07 12.21
CA ASN A 199 5.04 -5.70 12.73
C ASN A 199 6.40 -5.04 12.40
N VAL A 200 6.39 -4.15 11.41
CA VAL A 200 7.59 -3.43 10.91
C VAL A 200 8.28 -2.63 12.01
N LEU A 201 7.52 -2.02 12.94
CA LEU A 201 8.06 -1.20 14.04
C LEU A 201 8.83 -2.04 15.08
N ARG A 202 8.69 -3.36 15.07
CA ARG A 202 9.41 -4.28 15.97
C ARG A 202 10.57 -5.02 15.30
N ASN A 203 10.96 -4.60 14.09
CA ASN A 203 12.15 -5.11 13.42
C ASN A 203 13.42 -4.57 14.12
N PRO A 204 14.35 -5.42 14.58
CA PRO A 204 15.54 -4.98 15.29
C PRO A 204 16.44 -4.05 14.46
N LEU A 205 16.47 -4.20 13.13
CA LEU A 205 17.22 -3.31 12.24
C LEU A 205 16.60 -1.90 12.21
N PHE A 206 15.27 -1.80 12.24
CA PHE A 206 14.56 -0.52 12.28
C PHE A 206 14.78 0.20 13.63
N ILE A 207 14.73 -0.54 14.73
CA ILE A 207 15.03 -0.02 16.08
C ILE A 207 16.48 0.47 16.15
N ALA A 208 17.44 -0.33 15.65
CA ALA A 208 18.85 0.06 15.61
C ALA A 208 19.07 1.33 14.77
N ALA A 209 18.48 1.42 13.56
CA ALA A 209 18.57 2.62 12.73
C ALA A 209 17.98 3.86 13.43
N MET A 210 16.82 3.70 14.10
CA MET A 210 16.17 4.79 14.83
C MET A 210 16.99 5.30 16.03
N CYS A 211 17.80 4.45 16.66
CA CYS A 211 18.70 4.85 17.75
C CYS A 211 20.04 5.40 17.23
N ILE A 212 20.62 4.80 16.19
CA ILE A 212 21.95 5.15 15.67
C ILE A 212 21.92 6.45 14.86
N ALA A 213 20.86 6.71 14.08
CA ALA A 213 20.75 7.92 13.26
C ALA A 213 20.81 9.23 14.07
N PRO A 214 20.05 9.44 15.17
CA PRO A 214 20.18 10.65 15.98
C PRO A 214 21.52 10.72 16.73
N LEU A 215 22.11 9.58 17.13
CA LEU A 215 23.45 9.53 17.73
C LEU A 215 24.53 10.00 16.74
N MET A 216 24.47 9.54 15.48
CA MET A 216 25.33 10.01 14.38
C MET A 216 25.12 11.51 14.09
N LEU A 217 23.86 11.98 14.10
CA LEU A 217 23.54 13.39 13.88
C LEU A 217 24.12 14.30 14.99
N ILE A 218 23.90 13.92 16.25
CA ILE A 218 24.42 14.66 17.43
C ILE A 218 25.94 14.61 17.46
N GLY A 219 26.55 13.45 17.18
CA GLY A 219 28.00 13.31 17.08
C GLY A 219 28.61 14.15 15.96
N GLY A 220 27.94 14.23 14.80
CA GLY A 220 28.33 15.10 13.69
C GLY A 220 28.26 16.59 14.04
N ILE A 221 27.17 17.03 14.65
CA ILE A 221 26.99 18.43 15.12
C ILE A 221 28.02 18.79 16.20
N TYR A 222 28.28 17.90 17.15
CA TYR A 222 29.32 18.10 18.17
C TYR A 222 30.73 18.15 17.56
N GLY A 223 31.01 17.28 16.58
CA GLY A 223 32.28 17.25 15.85
C GLY A 223 32.55 18.54 15.07
N THR A 224 31.57 19.05 14.33
CA THR A 224 31.72 20.32 13.60
C THR A 224 31.82 21.52 14.55
N TYR A 225 31.03 21.55 15.63
CA TYR A 225 31.14 22.57 16.68
C TYR A 225 32.55 22.59 17.31
N ARG A 226 33.09 21.43 17.68
CA ARG A 226 34.45 21.31 18.23
C ARG A 226 35.53 21.75 17.24
N LEU A 227 35.37 21.48 15.94
CA LEU A 227 36.35 21.89 14.92
C LEU A 227 36.32 23.40 14.63
N TRP A 228 35.17 24.06 14.76
CA TRP A 228 35.03 25.51 14.55
C TRP A 228 35.35 26.34 15.80
N PHE A 229 34.99 25.89 17.00
CA PHE A 229 35.14 26.66 18.25
C PHE A 229 36.25 26.13 19.18
N GLY A 230 36.84 24.96 18.88
CA GLY A 230 37.83 24.29 19.73
C GLY A 230 39.29 24.71 19.54
N LYS A 231 39.57 26.00 19.29
CA LYS A 231 40.94 26.57 19.35
C LYS A 231 41.02 27.68 20.38
N ALA A 232 41.24 27.28 21.64
CA ALA A 232 41.64 28.18 22.72
C ALA A 232 43.14 28.03 23.01
N HIS A 233 43.81 29.17 23.04
CA HIS A 233 45.22 29.44 23.37
C HIS A 233 46.02 28.35 24.11
N VAL A 234 47.16 27.97 23.51
CA VAL A 234 48.39 27.65 24.25
C VAL A 234 49.31 28.85 24.08
N VAL A 235 49.62 29.54 25.19
CA VAL A 235 50.61 30.60 25.25
C VAL A 235 51.65 30.18 26.26
N GLU A 236 52.89 29.99 25.81
CA GLU A 236 54.06 30.05 26.69
C GLU A 236 55.25 30.58 25.89
N ALA A 237 56.04 31.46 26.51
CA ALA A 237 57.10 32.22 25.86
C ALA A 237 58.49 31.79 26.35
N ASN A 238 59.44 31.73 25.40
CA ASN A 238 60.86 31.41 25.56
C ASN A 238 61.63 32.59 26.22
N PRO A 239 62.80 32.41 26.89
CA PRO A 239 64.07 32.39 26.13
C PRO A 239 65.28 31.59 26.71
N ALA A 240 66.00 30.91 25.80
CA ALA A 240 67.47 30.89 25.60
C ALA A 240 68.47 30.47 26.71
N ALA A 241 69.34 29.47 26.40
CA ALA A 241 70.82 29.61 26.37
C ALA A 241 71.55 28.36 25.79
N ALA A 242 72.79 28.56 25.32
CA ALA A 242 73.84 27.57 24.98
C ALA A 242 73.75 26.74 23.66
N ARG A 243 74.69 27.05 22.75
CA ARG A 243 75.26 26.24 21.64
C ARG A 243 76.77 25.99 21.97
N PRO A 244 77.63 25.33 21.16
CA PRO A 244 77.46 24.63 19.87
C PRO A 244 78.14 23.23 19.80
N VAL A 245 78.33 22.76 18.55
CA VAL A 245 79.16 21.66 17.99
C VAL A 245 78.28 20.51 17.47
N GLY A 246 78.17 20.23 16.17
CA GLY A 246 78.69 20.92 14.99
C GLY A 246 79.23 19.93 13.96
N ASP A 247 78.59 19.85 12.79
CA ASP A 247 79.30 19.56 11.54
C ASP A 247 78.58 20.19 10.35
N ALA A 248 79.31 20.43 9.26
CA ALA A 248 78.90 21.25 8.13
C ALA A 248 78.43 20.43 6.92
N GLY A 249 77.33 20.88 6.29
CA GLY A 249 76.76 20.29 5.08
C GLY A 249 76.07 21.38 4.26
N SER A 250 76.87 22.24 3.65
CA SER A 250 76.53 23.54 3.05
C SER A 250 75.63 23.50 1.80
N VAL A 251 74.58 24.35 1.81
CA VAL A 251 73.97 25.23 0.75
C VAL A 251 74.06 24.85 -0.76
N ALA A 252 73.12 25.21 -1.65
CA ALA A 252 71.93 26.08 -1.64
C ALA A 252 70.82 25.44 -2.56
N ASN A 253 69.69 26.03 -2.99
CA ASN A 253 69.01 27.35 -2.86
C ASN A 253 67.50 27.09 -3.17
N GLY A 254 66.51 28.00 -3.11
CA GLY A 254 66.43 29.41 -2.70
C GLY A 254 65.11 30.05 -3.19
N ALA A 255 64.40 30.78 -2.32
CA ALA A 255 63.20 31.63 -2.59
C ALA A 255 61.89 30.98 -3.11
N GLY A 256 60.71 31.51 -2.71
CA GLY A 256 59.44 31.22 -3.42
C GLY A 256 58.11 31.17 -2.64
N VAL A 257 57.82 32.16 -1.79
CA VAL A 257 56.48 32.66 -1.37
C VAL A 257 55.20 31.85 -1.75
N LEU A 258 54.49 31.40 -0.72
CA LEU A 258 53.02 31.31 -0.55
C LEU A 258 52.12 30.92 -1.76
N GLY A 259 51.60 29.69 -1.74
CA GLY A 259 50.42 29.28 -2.51
C GLY A 259 49.81 28.01 -1.93
N GLY A 260 48.61 28.09 -1.34
CA GLY A 260 47.99 26.96 -0.65
C GLY A 260 47.37 25.95 -1.62
N VAL A 261 47.58 24.66 -1.35
CA VAL A 261 46.86 23.53 -1.98
C VAL A 261 46.61 22.44 -0.94
N GLY A 262 45.41 21.84 -0.98
CA GLY A 262 45.06 20.72 -0.11
C GLY A 262 45.79 19.44 -0.52
N ALA A 263 46.30 18.68 0.45
CA ALA A 263 46.87 17.37 0.21
C ALA A 263 45.76 16.35 -0.11
N ALA A 264 45.98 15.56 -1.17
CA ALA A 264 45.00 14.64 -1.71
C ALA A 264 44.82 13.35 -0.88
N ALA A 265 43.62 12.76 -0.98
CA ALA A 265 43.37 11.38 -0.61
C ALA A 265 44.09 10.42 -1.59
N PRO A 266 44.46 9.19 -1.17
CA PRO A 266 45.22 8.27 -2.01
C PRO A 266 44.45 7.86 -3.27
N SER A 267 45.12 7.91 -4.41
CA SER A 267 44.60 7.42 -5.68
C SER A 267 44.44 5.90 -5.65
N ALA A 268 43.21 5.41 -5.70
CA ALA A 268 42.95 4.02 -6.06
C ALA A 268 43.51 3.74 -7.47
N GLY A 269 44.13 2.57 -7.66
CA GLY A 269 44.65 2.15 -8.96
C GLY A 269 43.56 2.06 -10.03
N PRO A 270 43.93 2.09 -11.33
CA PRO A 270 42.96 2.07 -12.41
C PRO A 270 42.13 0.78 -12.38
N VAL A 271 40.83 0.90 -12.09
CA VAL A 271 39.87 -0.20 -12.25
C VAL A 271 39.82 -0.56 -13.72
N GLU A 272 40.24 -1.79 -14.05
CA GLU A 272 40.22 -2.33 -15.40
C GLU A 272 38.76 -2.42 -15.88
N ARG A 273 38.39 -1.56 -16.83
CA ARG A 273 37.00 -1.45 -17.30
C ARG A 273 36.75 -2.51 -18.38
N PRO A 274 35.74 -3.38 -18.24
CA PRO A 274 35.40 -4.31 -19.31
C PRO A 274 34.96 -3.54 -20.56
N VAL A 275 35.66 -3.75 -21.68
CA VAL A 275 35.39 -3.10 -22.97
C VAL A 275 34.19 -3.77 -23.65
N SER A 276 33.02 -3.68 -23.02
CA SER A 276 31.75 -3.98 -23.68
C SER A 276 31.46 -2.90 -24.74
N PRO A 277 30.92 -3.25 -25.93
CA PRO A 277 30.45 -2.26 -26.90
C PRO A 277 29.07 -1.68 -26.53
N TRP A 278 28.33 -2.32 -25.64
CA TRP A 278 26.96 -1.94 -25.26
C TRP A 278 26.95 -0.82 -24.20
N ARG A 279 26.13 0.22 -24.39
CA ARG A 279 25.95 1.39 -23.50
C ARG A 279 24.49 1.51 -23.09
N VAL A 280 24.19 1.98 -21.87
CA VAL A 280 22.80 2.28 -21.48
C VAL A 280 22.33 3.52 -22.23
N ALA A 281 21.31 3.38 -23.08
CA ALA A 281 20.64 4.47 -23.77
C ALA A 281 19.46 5.05 -22.95
N GLY A 282 18.86 4.22 -22.09
CA GLY A 282 17.78 4.61 -21.19
C GLY A 282 17.16 3.41 -20.48
N TYR A 283 16.09 3.67 -19.72
CA TYR A 283 15.25 2.62 -19.13
C TYR A 283 13.79 3.07 -19.13
N TYR A 284 12.87 2.11 -19.10
CA TYR A 284 11.44 2.36 -18.88
C TYR A 284 10.83 1.26 -18.01
N LEU A 285 9.65 1.55 -17.46
CA LEU A 285 8.86 0.61 -16.67
C LEU A 285 7.75 0.03 -17.56
N ALA A 286 7.72 -1.30 -17.69
CA ALA A 286 6.67 -2.04 -18.37
C ALA A 286 6.19 -3.18 -17.46
N ASP A 287 4.89 -3.27 -17.22
CA ASP A 287 4.25 -4.28 -16.36
C ASP A 287 4.90 -4.50 -14.99
N GLY A 288 5.45 -3.43 -14.41
CA GLY A 288 6.13 -3.44 -13.10
C GLY A 288 7.58 -3.93 -13.13
N ALA A 289 8.09 -4.37 -14.28
CA ALA A 289 9.50 -4.67 -14.50
C ALA A 289 10.23 -3.44 -15.05
N ILE A 290 11.50 -3.25 -14.67
CA ILE A 290 12.40 -2.33 -15.35
C ILE A 290 12.94 -3.00 -16.62
N VAL A 291 12.95 -2.24 -17.71
CA VAL A 291 13.56 -2.64 -18.98
C VAL A 291 14.69 -1.66 -19.29
N PHE A 292 15.92 -2.16 -19.35
CA PHE A 292 17.08 -1.36 -19.77
C PHE A 292 17.22 -1.44 -21.29
N VAL A 293 17.40 -0.28 -21.93
CA VAL A 293 17.73 -0.16 -23.34
C VAL A 293 19.25 -0.03 -23.46
N LEU A 294 19.88 -1.02 -24.05
CA LEU A 294 21.30 -1.01 -24.39
C LEU A 294 21.48 -0.68 -25.88
N ALA A 295 22.37 0.25 -26.20
CA ALA A 295 22.72 0.62 -27.57
C ALA A 295 24.19 0.32 -27.87
N SER A 296 24.48 -0.06 -29.12
CA SER A 296 25.82 -0.27 -29.66
C SER A 296 25.81 0.13 -31.14
N GLY A 297 26.17 1.38 -31.43
CA GLY A 297 26.03 1.95 -32.77
C GLY A 297 24.56 1.98 -33.22
N SER A 298 24.25 1.34 -34.35
CA SER A 298 22.90 1.22 -34.90
C SER A 298 22.04 0.10 -34.29
N GLN A 299 22.58 -0.71 -33.37
CA GLN A 299 21.86 -1.83 -32.75
C GLN A 299 21.37 -1.47 -31.35
N SER A 300 20.15 -1.91 -31.01
CA SER A 300 19.59 -1.85 -29.67
C SER A 300 19.22 -3.23 -29.12
N ARG A 301 19.32 -3.41 -27.81
CA ARG A 301 18.88 -4.58 -27.05
C ARG A 301 18.09 -4.15 -25.83
N PHE A 302 17.07 -4.94 -25.49
CA PHE A 302 16.26 -4.77 -24.29
C PHE A 302 16.65 -5.83 -23.27
N VAL A 303 17.01 -5.42 -22.05
CA VAL A 303 17.29 -6.32 -20.94
C VAL A 303 16.18 -6.17 -19.90
N TYR A 304 15.37 -7.22 -19.78
CA TYR A 304 14.24 -7.30 -18.87
C TYR A 304 14.70 -7.79 -17.50
N ALA A 305 14.44 -7.02 -16.45
CA ALA A 305 14.61 -7.40 -15.04
C ALA A 305 15.85 -8.28 -14.73
N PRO A 306 17.08 -7.84 -15.06
CA PRO A 306 18.29 -8.61 -14.75
C PRO A 306 18.42 -8.81 -13.23
N PRO A 307 18.81 -10.00 -12.73
CA PRO A 307 19.00 -10.22 -11.30
C PRO A 307 20.09 -9.31 -10.73
N ASN A 308 19.95 -8.91 -9.46
CA ASN A 308 20.94 -8.15 -8.69
C ASN A 308 21.47 -6.87 -9.37
N TYR A 309 20.63 -6.16 -10.12
CA TYR A 309 21.04 -4.94 -10.81
C TYR A 309 21.15 -3.74 -9.87
N ARG A 310 22.14 -2.87 -10.12
CA ARG A 310 22.26 -1.55 -9.48
C ARG A 310 22.62 -0.50 -10.51
N LEU A 311 21.89 0.61 -10.54
CA LEU A 311 22.23 1.79 -11.34
C LEU A 311 22.92 2.82 -10.43
N SER A 312 24.12 3.24 -10.81
CA SER A 312 24.87 4.33 -10.16
C SER A 312 24.30 5.69 -10.55
N LEU A 313 24.53 6.73 -9.74
CA LEU A 313 24.22 8.12 -10.08
C LEU A 313 24.95 8.59 -11.35
N ASN A 314 26.07 7.96 -11.69
CA ASN A 314 26.83 8.18 -12.92
C ASN A 314 26.26 7.41 -14.14
N SER A 315 25.04 6.87 -14.04
CA SER A 315 24.40 6.03 -15.06
C SER A 315 25.24 4.80 -15.45
N GLU A 316 25.90 4.20 -14.46
CA GLU A 316 26.63 2.93 -14.59
C GLU A 316 25.75 1.79 -14.12
N LEU A 317 25.60 0.75 -14.95
CA LEU A 317 24.83 -0.45 -14.63
C LEU A 317 25.78 -1.53 -14.11
N PHE A 318 25.51 -1.98 -12.89
CA PHE A 318 26.15 -3.14 -12.27
C PHE A 318 25.18 -4.32 -12.29
N ILE A 319 25.71 -5.53 -12.53
CA ILE A 319 25.00 -6.81 -12.45
C ILE A 319 25.91 -7.76 -11.66
N ASP A 320 25.38 -8.41 -10.62
CA ASP A 320 26.15 -9.28 -9.70
C ASP A 320 27.46 -8.61 -9.21
N GLU A 321 27.33 -7.36 -8.76
CA GLU A 321 28.40 -6.44 -8.30
C GLU A 321 29.53 -6.12 -9.31
N LYS A 322 29.44 -6.61 -10.55
CA LYS A 322 30.38 -6.27 -11.63
C LYS A 322 29.84 -5.13 -12.48
N LEU A 323 30.71 -4.19 -12.87
CA LEU A 323 30.38 -3.12 -13.81
C LEU A 323 30.05 -3.74 -15.18
N ALA A 324 28.79 -3.70 -15.59
CA ALA A 324 28.34 -4.23 -16.87
C ALA A 324 28.51 -3.20 -18.00
N THR A 325 28.23 -1.91 -17.72
CA THR A 325 28.41 -0.80 -18.67
C THR A 325 28.27 0.57 -18.00
N SER A 326 28.83 1.62 -18.61
CA SER A 326 28.77 3.02 -18.17
C SER A 326 28.18 3.95 -19.24
N TYR A 327 27.44 4.97 -18.83
CA TYR A 327 27.01 6.05 -19.72
C TYR A 327 28.20 6.88 -20.21
N GLY A 328 28.12 7.35 -21.46
CA GLY A 328 29.10 8.26 -22.05
C GLY A 328 28.40 9.19 -23.02
N SER A 329 28.46 10.49 -22.78
CA SER A 329 27.77 11.51 -23.56
C SER A 329 28.44 11.74 -24.92
N GLY A 330 28.10 10.92 -25.91
CA GLY A 330 28.22 11.26 -27.32
C GLY A 330 26.96 11.99 -27.77
N SER A 331 27.09 13.22 -28.29
CA SER A 331 25.95 14.06 -28.69
C SER A 331 25.05 13.40 -29.74
N PRO A 332 23.73 13.62 -29.68
CA PRO A 332 22.78 13.01 -30.61
C PRO A 332 22.89 13.65 -32.01
N VAL A 333 23.16 12.84 -33.03
CA VAL A 333 23.08 13.27 -34.43
C VAL A 333 21.64 13.09 -34.93
N GLY A 334 20.96 14.23 -35.10
CA GLY A 334 19.97 14.49 -36.14
C GLY A 334 18.83 13.49 -36.41
N GLY A 335 17.67 13.78 -35.81
CA GLY A 335 16.32 13.73 -36.40
C GLY A 335 15.99 12.79 -37.58
N GLY A 336 15.00 11.91 -37.36
CA GLY A 336 14.32 11.12 -38.39
C GLY A 336 12.90 10.75 -37.98
N MET A 337 11.96 11.68 -38.13
CA MET A 337 10.53 11.50 -37.79
C MET A 337 9.85 10.59 -38.82
N LEU A 338 9.27 9.46 -38.38
CA LEU A 338 8.52 8.54 -39.27
C LEU A 338 7.14 8.18 -38.69
N GLY A 339 6.14 8.88 -39.23
CA GLY A 339 4.87 8.36 -39.76
C GLY A 339 4.16 7.21 -39.04
N ALA A 340 2.94 7.49 -38.57
CA ALA A 340 1.92 6.47 -38.37
C ALA A 340 1.50 5.83 -39.71
N GLY A 341 1.25 4.53 -39.73
CA GLY A 341 0.63 3.86 -40.88
C GLY A 341 0.82 2.35 -40.96
N ARG A 342 -0.03 1.59 -40.27
CA ARG A 342 -1.18 0.92 -40.90
C ARG A 342 -2.12 0.31 -39.86
#